data_AF-A0A9D1S2Y5-F1
#
_entry.id   AF-A0A9D1S2Y5-F1
#
_cell.length_a   1.000
_cell.length_b   1.000
_cell.length_c   1.000
_cell.angle_alpha   90.00
_cell.angle_beta   90.00
_cell.angle_gamma   90.00
#
_symmetry.space_group_name_H-M   'P 1'
#
loop_
_entity.id
_entity.type
_entity.pdbx_description
1 polymer ?
#
loop_
_entity_poly.entity_id
_entity_poly.type
_entity_poly.pdbx_seq_one_letter_code
_entity_poly.pdbx_strand_id
1 'polypeptide(L)' 'MALRELTTEERDAARKKALDARVERAQLKKDFSIGKIDFPEVLKRAGDSEAVARLKTIELLEALPGVGRVTA' A
#
# COMPACT_ATOMS: atom_id res chain seq x y z
N MET A 1 17.47 5.45 22.60
CA MET A 1 16.93 6.82 22.54
C MET A 1 15.51 6.79 23.06
N ALA A 2 15.16 7.61 24.05
CA ALA A 2 13.81 7.67 24.61
C ALA A 2 12.85 8.27 23.57
N LEU A 3 11.89 7.48 23.10
CA LEU A 3 10.79 7.96 22.27
C LEU A 3 9.88 8.82 23.16
N ARG A 4 9.67 10.09 22.78
CA ARG A 4 8.60 10.91 23.36
C ARG A 4 7.27 10.18 23.17
N GLU A 5 6.47 10.10 24.22
CA GLU A 5 5.11 9.59 24.12
C GLU A 5 4.26 10.56 23.31
N LEU A 6 3.65 10.06 22.23
CA LEU A 6 2.77 10.84 21.37
C LEU A 6 1.53 11.27 22.16
N THR A 7 1.20 12.56 22.04
CA THR A 7 -0.07 13.11 22.52
C THR A 7 -1.26 12.36 21.88
N THR A 8 -2.44 12.43 22.49
CA THR A 8 -3.64 11.76 21.97
C THR A 8 -3.96 12.22 20.54
N GLU A 9 -3.77 13.51 20.27
CA GLU A 9 -4.01 14.12 18.95
C GLU A 9 -3.03 13.61 17.89
N GLU A 10 -1.73 13.52 18.21
CA GLU A 10 -0.73 12.98 17.29
C GLU A 10 -0.94 11.48 17.02
N ARG A 11 -1.42 10.73 18.01
CA ARG A 11 -1.82 9.32 17.82
C ARG A 11 -3.00 9.19 16.88
N ASP A 12 -4.00 10.06 17.01
CA ASP A 12 -5.16 10.03 16.13
C ASP A 12 -4.82 10.47 14.70
N ALA A 13 -3.94 11.46 14.54
CA ALA A 13 -3.39 11.84 13.24
C ALA A 13 -2.60 10.69 12.60
N ALA A 14 -1.74 10.00 13.37
CA ALA A 14 -0.99 8.85 12.89
C ALA A 14 -1.90 7.68 12.50
N ARG A 15 -2.98 7.44 13.25
CA ARG A 15 -4.00 6.43 12.91
C ARG A 15 -4.71 6.75 11.60
N LYS A 16 -5.14 8.00 11.40
CA LYS A 16 -5.78 8.44 10.15
C LYS A 16 -4.84 8.23 8.96
N LYS A 17 -3.60 8.72 9.06
CA LYS A 17 -2.57 8.52 8.01
C LYS A 17 -2.35 7.03 7.71
N ALA A 18 -2.33 6.17 8.72
CA ALA A 18 -2.18 4.73 8.53
C ALA A 18 -3.42 4.09 7.87
N LEU A 19 -4.61 4.58 8.16
CA LEU A 19 -5.87 4.15 7.54
C LEU A 19 -5.90 4.53 6.06
N ASP A 20 -5.59 5.78 5.75
CA ASP A 20 -5.53 6.30 4.38
C ASP A 20 -4.54 5.49 3.54
N ALA A 21 -3.34 5.24 4.07
CA ALA A 21 -2.34 4.41 3.42
C ALA A 21 -2.77 2.95 3.20
N ARG A 22 -3.65 2.39 4.04
CA ARG A 22 -4.21 1.04 3.84
C ARG A 22 -5.30 1.05 2.76
N VAL A 23 -6.14 2.08 2.75
CA VAL A 23 -7.20 2.25 1.75
C VAL A 23 -6.60 2.44 0.36
N GLU A 24 -5.60 3.30 0.23
CA GLU A 24 -4.91 3.55 -1.04
C GLU A 24 -4.27 2.27 -1.61
N ARG A 25 -3.56 1.50 -0.77
CA ARG A 25 -3.00 0.20 -1.15
C ARG A 25 -4.07 -0.81 -1.56
N ALA A 26 -5.20 -0.84 -0.86
CA ALA A 26 -6.30 -1.74 -1.22
C ALA A 26 -6.93 -1.36 -2.56
N GLN A 27 -7.08 -0.06 -2.84
CA GLN A 27 -7.60 0.44 -4.10
C GLN A 27 -6.64 0.10 -5.25
N LEU A 28 -5.34 0.33 -5.07
CA LEU A 28 -4.34 -0.02 -6.07
C LEU A 28 -4.34 -1.52 -6.38
N LYS A 29 -4.41 -2.38 -5.35
CA LYS A 29 -4.51 -3.84 -5.56
C LYS A 29 -5.78 -4.24 -6.32
N LYS A 30 -6.92 -3.62 -6.01
CA LYS A 30 -8.17 -3.87 -6.75
C LYS A 30 -8.04 -3.48 -8.21
N ASP A 31 -7.54 -2.28 -8.49
CA ASP A 31 -7.40 -1.78 -9.85
C ASP A 31 -6.34 -2.58 -10.65
N PHE A 32 -5.26 -3.03 -9.99
CA PHE A 32 -4.28 -3.95 -10.57
C PHE A 32 -4.88 -5.34 -10.88
N SER A 33 -5.68 -5.89 -9.96
CA SER A 33 -6.30 -7.23 -10.13
C SER A 33 -7.24 -7.33 -11.33
N ILE A 34 -7.86 -6.22 -11.72
CA ILE A 34 -8.79 -6.13 -12.86
C ILE A 34 -8.13 -5.61 -14.13
N GLY A 35 -6.82 -5.39 -14.12
CA GLY A 35 -6.06 -4.90 -15.28
C GLY A 35 -6.34 -3.44 -15.65
N LYS A 36 -6.80 -2.60 -14.71
CA LYS A 36 -6.94 -1.16 -14.93
C LYS A 36 -5.62 -0.40 -14.85
N ILE A 37 -4.61 -1.00 -14.22
CA ILE A 37 -3.30 -0.40 -14.01
C ILE A 37 -2.25 -1.45 -14.35
N ASP A 38 -1.25 -1.07 -15.12
CA ASP A 38 -0.13 -1.96 -15.44
C ASP A 38 1.01 -1.85 -14.41
N PHE A 39 1.86 -2.87 -14.35
CA PHE A 39 2.99 -2.90 -13.41
C PHE A 39 3.92 -1.66 -13.49
N PRO A 40 4.29 -1.15 -14.70
CA PRO A 40 5.10 0.07 -14.80
C PRO A 40 4.38 1.31 -14.24
N GLU A 41 3.06 1.38 -14.33
CA GLU A 41 2.27 2.47 -13.77
C GLU A 41 2.21 2.39 -12.24
N VAL A 42 2.17 1.18 -11.67
CA VAL A 42 2.30 0.99 -10.23
C VAL A 42 3.66 1.49 -9.73
N LEU A 43 4.75 1.22 -10.46
CA LEU A 43 6.08 1.74 -10.13
C LEU A 43 6.17 3.27 -10.22
N LYS A 44 5.50 3.88 -11.21
CA LYS A 44 5.39 5.34 -11.28
C LYS A 44 4.66 5.91 -10.07
N ARG A 45 3.51 5.33 -9.70
CA ARG A 45 2.75 5.74 -8.49
C ARG A 45 3.53 5.52 -7.20
N ALA A 46 4.42 4.54 -7.14
CA ALA A 46 5.33 4.35 -6.01
C ALA A 46 6.31 5.53 -5.84
N GLY A 47 6.63 6.27 -6.90
CA GLY A 47 7.44 7.49 -6.81
C GLY A 47 6.70 8.65 -6.10
N ASP A 48 5.38 8.71 -6.27
CA ASP A 48 4.55 9.81 -5.75
C ASP A 48 3.91 9.49 -4.39
N SER A 49 3.64 8.20 -4.12
CA SER A 49 2.95 7.76 -2.90
C SER A 49 3.83 6.85 -2.05
N GLU A 50 4.13 7.32 -0.84
CA GLU A 50 4.83 6.54 0.18
C GLU A 50 4.06 5.25 0.57
N ALA A 51 2.72 5.28 0.50
CA ALA A 51 1.90 4.11 0.80
C ALA A 51 2.09 3.02 -0.25
N VAL A 52 2.20 3.39 -1.52
CA VAL A 52 2.46 2.47 -2.63
C VAL A 52 3.92 2.01 -2.63
N ALA A 53 4.87 2.90 -2.35
CA ALA A 53 6.30 2.58 -2.24
C ALA A 53 6.59 1.50 -1.17
N ARG A 54 5.84 1.52 -0.06
CA ARG A 54 5.98 0.54 1.02
C ARG A 54 5.12 -0.72 0.83
N LEU A 55 4.36 -0.83 -0.26
CA LEU A 55 3.60 -2.05 -0.57
C LEU A 55 4.60 -3.17 -0.92
N LYS A 56 4.40 -4.36 -0.36
CA LYS A 56 5.21 -5.53 -0.72
C LYS A 56 4.85 -5.98 -2.14
N THR A 57 5.87 -6.19 -2.98
CA THR A 57 5.69 -6.66 -4.36
C THR A 57 4.98 -8.01 -4.42
N ILE A 58 5.26 -8.92 -3.48
CA ILE A 58 4.58 -10.21 -3.37
C ILE A 58 3.07 -10.03 -3.15
N GLU A 59 2.66 -9.11 -2.27
CA GLU A 59 1.24 -8.82 -2.03
C GLU A 59 0.55 -8.18 -3.24
N LEU A 60 1.30 -7.52 -4.12
CA LEU A 60 0.78 -6.99 -5.38
C LEU A 60 0.55 -8.11 -6.39
N LEU A 61 1.51 -9.03 -6.52
CA LEU A 61 1.44 -10.14 -7.45
C LEU A 61 0.34 -11.14 -7.04
N GLU A 62 0.21 -11.43 -5.75
CA GLU A 62 -0.90 -12.23 -5.20
C GLU A 62 -2.30 -11.61 -5.41
N ALA A 63 -2.39 -10.33 -5.77
CA ALA A 63 -3.68 -9.71 -6.10
C ALA A 63 -4.18 -10.08 -7.50
N LEU A 64 -3.32 -10.64 -8.36
CA LEU A 64 -3.71 -11.03 -9.71
C LEU A 64 -4.49 -12.35 -9.73
N PRO A 65 -5.53 -12.47 -10.57
CA PRO A 65 -6.25 -13.72 -10.72
C PRO A 65 -5.31 -14.81 -11.27
N GLY A 66 -5.22 -15.95 -10.56
CA GLY A 66 -4.37 -17.07 -10.94
C GLY A 66 -2.93 -17.00 -10.40
N VAL A 67 -2.57 -15.95 -9.66
CA VAL A 67 -1.28 -15.82 -8.98
C VAL A 67 -1.50 -16.05 -7.47
N GLY A 68 -0.80 -17.01 -6.89
CA GLY A 68 -0.84 -17.31 -5.46
C GLY A 68 0.56 -17.39 -4.88
N ARG A 69 0.70 -17.73 -3.59
CA ARG A 69 2.01 -17.76 -2.87
C ARG A 69 3.16 -18.49 -3.56
N VAL A 70 2.86 -19.47 -4.42
CA VAL A 70 3.86 -20.29 -5.10
C VAL A 70 4.24 -19.70 -6.46
N THR A 71 3.35 -18.90 -7.08
CA THR A 71 3.54 -18.28 -8.40
C THR A 71 3.80 -16.78 -8.33
N ALA A 72 3.70 -16.18 -7.15
CA ALA A 72 3.94 -14.76 -6.85
C ALA A 72 5.40 -14.46 -6.53
#